data_AF-A8DWK9-F1
#
_entry.id   AF-A8DWK9-F1
#
_cell.length_a   1.000
_cell.length_b   1.000
_cell.length_c   1.000
_cell.angle_alpha   90.00
_cell.angle_beta   90.00
_cell.angle_gamma   90.00
#
_symmetry.space_group_name_H-M   'P 1'
#
loop_
_entity.id
_entity.type
_entity.pdbx_description
1 polymer ?
#
loop_
_entity_poly.entity_id
_entity_poly.type
_entity_poly.pdbx_seq_one_letter_code
_entity_poly.pdbx_strand_id
1 'polypeptide(L)' 'IEILRHSMPYGSLQEAGLVFASYCRTPQNFTLMLKSMVEGDGHGHTDQLMQYTQAVTGQAFFAPSLRWFQNLSA' A
#
# COMPACT_ATOMS: atom_id res chain seq x y z
N ILE A 1 6.52 0.70 -13.80
CA ILE A 1 6.44 1.07 -12.36
C ILE A 1 6.24 -0.21 -11.59
N GLU A 2 7.08 -0.51 -10.60
CA GLU A 2 7.02 -1.78 -9.88
C GLU A 2 7.10 -1.55 -8.36
N ILE A 3 6.40 -2.41 -7.63
CA ILE A 3 6.41 -2.51 -6.17
C ILE A 3 6.45 -4.00 -5.80
N LEU A 4 7.03 -4.32 -4.65
CA LEU A 4 6.88 -5.64 -4.05
C LEU A 4 5.65 -5.61 -3.15
N ARG A 5 4.60 -6.34 -3.52
CA ARG A 5 3.42 -6.52 -2.68
C ARG A 5 3.66 -7.67 -1.71
N HIS A 6 3.36 -7.43 -0.45
CA HIS A 6 3.32 -8.46 0.59
C HIS A 6 1.94 -8.47 1.26
N SER A 7 0.90 -8.37 0.43
CA SER A 7 -0.48 -8.29 0.89
C SER A 7 -0.95 -9.63 1.45
N MET A 8 -1.74 -9.60 2.52
CA MET A 8 -2.31 -10.79 3.15
C MET A 8 -3.81 -10.61 3.38
N PRO A 9 -4.64 -11.65 3.20
CA PRO A 9 -6.03 -11.59 3.62
C PRO A 9 -6.11 -11.45 5.14
N TYR A 10 -7.11 -10.74 5.64
CA TYR A 10 -7.47 -10.71 7.05
C TYR A 10 -8.97 -10.86 7.21
N GLY A 11 -9.41 -11.27 8.39
CA GLY A 11 -10.81 -11.16 8.75
C GLY A 11 -11.30 -12.09 9.85
N SER A 12 -12.57 -11.88 10.17
CA SER A 12 -13.46 -12.66 11.02
C SER A 12 -14.81 -12.83 10.30
N LEU A 13 -15.83 -13.33 11.00
CA LEU A 13 -17.20 -13.39 10.47
C LEU A 13 -17.85 -12.01 10.30
N GLN A 14 -17.34 -10.97 10.97
CA GLN A 14 -17.91 -9.62 10.95
C GLN A 14 -17.22 -8.71 9.93
N GLU A 15 -15.91 -8.86 9.75
CA GLU A 15 -15.11 -8.02 8.85
C GLU A 15 -14.05 -8.88 8.17
N ALA A 16 -13.88 -8.73 6.87
CA ALA A 16 -12.79 -9.36 6.14
C ALA A 16 -12.30 -8.43 5.03
N GLY A 17 -11.04 -8.58 4.65
CA GLY A 17 -10.45 -7.75 3.62
C GLY A 17 -9.00 -8.11 3.32
N LEU A 18 -8.25 -7.12 2.85
CA LEU A 18 -6.85 -7.24 2.49
C LEU A 18 -6.02 -6.25 3.30
N VAL A 19 -5.02 -6.76 4.02
CA VAL A 19 -3.91 -5.92 4.49
C VAL A 19 -3.00 -5.70 3.30
N PHE A 20 -3.14 -4.56 2.65
CA PHE A 20 -2.28 -4.20 1.53
C PHE A 20 -0.95 -3.63 2.04
N ALA A 21 0.13 -4.39 1.89
CA ALA A 21 1.49 -3.94 2.18
C ALA A 21 2.31 -3.81 0.89
N SER A 22 2.90 -2.64 0.66
CA SER A 22 3.76 -2.35 -0.48
C SER A 22 5.16 -1.95 -0.01
N TYR A 23 6.17 -2.65 -0.52
CA TYR A 23 7.57 -2.33 -0.33
C TYR A 23 8.15 -1.81 -1.65
N CYS A 24 8.87 -0.70 -1.58
CA CYS A 24 9.52 -0.13 -2.74
C CYS A 24 10.78 0.64 -2.33
N ARG A 25 11.73 0.74 -3.26
CA ARG A 25 12.91 1.61 -3.13
C ARG A 25 12.51 3.09 -2.97
N THR A 26 11.36 3.47 -3.51
CA THR A 26 10.91 4.86 -3.58
C THR A 26 9.38 4.93 -3.41
N PRO A 27 8.82 5.82 -2.56
CA PRO A 27 7.37 5.86 -2.29
C PRO A 27 6.52 6.32 -3.50
N GLN A 28 7.16 6.95 -4.49
CA GLN A 28 6.52 7.51 -5.67
C GLN A 28 5.81 6.43 -6.49
N ASN A 29 6.37 5.22 -6.57
CA ASN A 29 5.78 4.13 -7.35
C ASN A 29 4.39 3.76 -6.82
N PHE A 30 4.26 3.53 -5.50
CA PHE A 30 2.96 3.25 -4.88
C PHE A 30 2.02 4.45 -5.00
N THR A 31 2.52 5.67 -4.80
CA THR A 31 1.71 6.90 -4.89
C THR A 31 1.12 7.09 -6.29
N LEU A 32 1.90 6.82 -7.34
CA LEU A 32 1.43 6.88 -8.73
C LEU A 32 0.36 5.81 -9.01
N MET A 33 0.56 4.58 -8.52
CA MET A 33 -0.43 3.51 -8.65
C MET A 33 -1.73 3.89 -7.92
N LEU A 34 -1.65 4.34 -6.67
CA LEU A 34 -2.81 4.75 -5.89
C LEU A 34 -3.56 5.92 -6.53
N LYS A 35 -2.82 6.92 -7.04
CA LYS A 35 -3.40 8.04 -7.78
C LYS A 35 -4.19 7.56 -8.99
N SER A 36 -3.60 6.67 -9.79
CA SER A 36 -4.28 6.07 -10.95
C SER A 36 -5.52 5.27 -10.57
N MET A 37 -5.53 4.61 -9.41
CA MET A 37 -6.70 3.86 -8.94
C MET A 37 -7.85 4.80 -8.53
N VAL A 38 -7.54 5.90 -7.82
CA VAL A 38 -8.53 6.80 -7.22
C VAL A 38 -8.98 7.90 -8.17
N GLU A 39 -8.04 8.62 -8.79
CA GLU A 39 -8.34 9.72 -9.72
C GLU A 39 -8.63 9.22 -11.13
N GLY A 40 -8.16 8.02 -11.46
CA GLY A 40 -8.34 7.42 -12.77
C GLY A 40 -7.36 7.91 -13.83
N ASP A 41 -7.74 7.70 -15.08
CA ASP A 41 -6.94 8.03 -16.27
C ASP A 41 -7.21 9.43 -16.86
N GLY A 42 -8.11 10.21 -16.24
CA GLY A 42 -8.57 11.50 -16.76
C GLY A 42 -9.66 11.40 -17.84
N HIS A 43 -10.06 10.18 -18.24
CA HIS A 43 -11.17 9.90 -19.16
C HIS A 43 -12.39 9.32 -18.43
N GLY A 44 -12.39 9.36 -17.09
CA GLY A 44 -13.46 8.85 -16.25
C GLY A 44 -13.30 7.38 -15.86
N HIS A 45 -12.19 6.72 -16.22
CA HIS A 45 -11.94 5.35 -15.78
C HIS A 45 -11.11 5.33 -14.49
N THR A 46 -11.72 4.86 -13.41
CA THR A 46 -11.06 4.57 -12.13
C THR A 46 -10.97 3.07 -11.90
N ASP A 47 -10.22 2.65 -10.87
CA ASP A 47 -10.16 1.22 -10.50
C ASP A 47 -11.50 0.76 -9.96
N GLN A 48 -12.19 -0.06 -10.76
CA GLN A 48 -13.53 -0.57 -10.45
C GLN A 48 -13.53 -1.50 -9.23
N LEU A 49 -12.38 -2.08 -8.85
CA LEU A 49 -12.29 -2.92 -7.66
C LEU A 49 -12.63 -2.14 -6.38
N MET A 50 -12.37 -0.82 -6.36
CA MET A 50 -12.65 0.07 -5.23
C MET A 50 -14.15 0.24 -4.95
N GLN A 51 -15.04 -0.26 -5.82
CA GLN A 51 -16.48 -0.33 -5.54
C GLN A 51 -16.85 -1.45 -4.56
N TYR A 52 -15.96 -2.44 -4.38
CA TYR A 52 -16.22 -3.64 -3.58
C TYR A 52 -15.38 -3.71 -2.31
N THR A 53 -14.40 -2.82 -2.15
CA THR A 53 -13.53 -2.74 -0.99
C THR A 53 -13.27 -1.29 -0.63
N GLN A 54 -13.15 -1.00 0.66
CA GLN A 54 -12.86 0.34 1.15
C GLN A 54 -11.56 0.34 1.96
N ALA A 55 -10.63 1.21 1.58
CA ALA A 55 -9.44 1.46 2.38
C ALA A 55 -9.83 2.23 3.64
N VAL A 56 -9.82 1.54 4.79
CA VAL A 56 -10.16 2.14 6.10
C VAL A 56 -8.94 2.73 6.82
N THR A 57 -7.73 2.38 6.39
CA THR A 57 -6.46 2.93 6.90
C THR A 57 -5.48 3.23 5.78
N GLY A 58 -4.52 4.12 6.05
CA GLY A 58 -3.41 4.43 5.16
C GLY A 58 -2.21 4.94 5.95
N GLN A 59 -1.09 4.24 5.86
CA GLN A 59 0.11 4.53 6.65
C GLN A 59 1.36 4.41 5.78
N ALA A 60 2.36 5.23 6.07
CA ALA A 60 3.65 5.22 5.39
C ALA A 60 4.76 4.98 6.42
N PHE A 61 5.63 4.02 6.12
CA PHE A 61 6.73 3.62 6.99
C PHE A 61 8.04 3.57 6.21
N PHE A 62 9.14 3.71 6.93
CA PHE A 62 10.47 3.37 6.44
C PHE A 62 10.98 2.16 7.22
N ALA A 63 11.38 1.11 6.50
CA ALA A 63 12.03 -0.07 7.07
C ALA A 63 13.54 0.03 6.79
N PRO A 64 14.34 0.60 7.72
CA PRO A 64 15.77 0.78 7.49
C PRO A 64 16.51 -0.56 7.55
N SER A 65 17.76 -0.56 7.09
CA SER A 65 18.63 -1.73 7.23
C SER A 65 18.95 -2.01 8.70
N LEU A 66 19.27 -3.27 9.02
CA LEU A 66 19.63 -3.67 10.39
C LEU A 66 20.80 -2.87 10.96
N ARG A 67 21.75 -2.43 10.10
CA ARG A 67 22.88 -1.59 10.49
C ARG A 67 22.45 -0.25 11.08
N TRP A 68 21.34 0.31 10.59
CA TRP A 68 20.81 1.57 11.12
C TRP A 68 20.37 1.40 12.58
N PHE A 69 19.67 0.30 12.91
CA PHE A 69 19.23 0.01 14.27
C PHE A 69 20.41 -0.27 15.23
N GLN A 70 21.46 -0.95 14.75
CA GLN A 70 22.66 -1.21 15.56
C GLN A 70 23.38 0.07 16.01
N ASN A 71 23.33 1.11 15.17
CA ASN A 71 23.93 2.42 15.49
C ASN A 71 23.08 3.27 16.44
N LEU A 72 21.84 2.88 16.74
CA LEU A 72 20.95 3.61 17.65
C LEU A 72 21.14 3.22 19.12
N SER A 73 21.68 2.02 19.37
CA SER A 73 21.93 1.49 20.73
C SER A 73 23.30 1.87 21.30
N ALA A 74 24.10 2.64 20.56
CA ALA A 74 25.39 3.19 20.98
C ALA A 74 25.21 4.67 21.37
#